data_AF-A0A255SW33-F1
#
_entry.id   AF-A0A255SW33-F1
#
_cell.length_a   1.000
_cell.length_b   1.000
_cell.length_c   1.000
_cell.angle_alpha   90.00
_cell.angle_beta   90.00
_cell.angle_gamma   90.00
#
_symmetry.space_group_name_H-M   'P 1'
#
loop_
_entity.id
_entity.type
_entity.pdbx_description
1 polymer ?
#
loop_
_entity_poly.entity_id
_entity_poly.type
_entity_poly.pdbx_seq_one_letter_code
_entity_poly.pdbx_strand_id
1 'polypeptide(L)'
;MTKTMRFSTVGLKFYKEQDIDIDDYISSLIGKTVILQHDTDNIDSHAIAVTLDGKVIGYVRRNDIDENNIYGYIMGCYHHCHVAKFVAASSMHKSIITEVNFIDITPMTEKEEPIESYWRIDALKPEPIAEWRELKRVMNSMLTLLRLKACNVSNMRPLIDKFKNLAVLGYSKEFYDDRQELCRMLGDCADKDVAEMQIEVANLSTKIYDNDERIKYYHYICREIEKIIKLNLESGSVNISRKDVEIMINKMPKDFRVNMNYEKTFQSFLYYKRLPRNILLIYLYTIVMNGMINKEHSYHDSIRNYIVGPYKDDWMEFISKSIEGNNITMIGCTMRAYVNCGVLSSAPYRQMVNTFGNIGNDDSYHKGFNKYEDKNLKLYYDYMCDIIESHKKNQGSEK
;
A
#
# COMPACT_ATOMS: atom_id res chain seq x y z
N MET A 1 11.28 -40.14 15.24
CA MET A 1 10.34 -41.07 14.58
C MET A 1 9.27 -40.21 13.91
N THR A 2 8.97 -40.39 12.63
CA THR A 2 7.95 -39.56 11.96
C THR A 2 6.56 -40.01 12.41
N LYS A 3 5.76 -39.11 13.00
CA LYS A 3 4.38 -39.38 13.43
C LYS A 3 3.43 -38.64 12.49
N THR A 4 2.36 -39.29 12.06
CA THR A 4 1.30 -38.60 11.30
C THR A 4 0.30 -38.01 12.27
N MET A 5 0.04 -36.71 12.15
CA MET A 5 -0.93 -35.98 12.96
C MET A 5 -2.12 -35.59 12.08
N ARG A 6 -3.32 -35.70 12.64
CA ARG A 6 -4.60 -35.37 11.98
C ARG A 6 -5.28 -34.25 12.76
N PHE A 7 -5.77 -33.24 12.07
CA PHE A 7 -6.55 -32.15 12.65
C PHE A 7 -7.59 -31.62 11.67
N SER A 8 -8.51 -30.79 12.14
CA SER A 8 -9.56 -30.18 11.33
C SER A 8 -9.14 -28.80 10.81
N THR A 9 -9.22 -28.62 9.49
CA THR A 9 -9.19 -27.30 8.86
C THR A 9 -10.60 -26.73 8.79
N VAL A 10 -10.81 -25.60 9.46
CA VAL A 10 -12.10 -24.93 9.63
C VAL A 10 -12.10 -23.55 8.96
N GLY A 11 -13.28 -22.92 8.89
CA GLY A 11 -13.41 -21.55 8.38
C GLY A 11 -13.05 -21.44 6.90
N LEU A 12 -13.48 -22.42 6.09
CA LEU A 12 -13.12 -22.46 4.68
C LEU A 12 -13.66 -21.19 3.98
N LYS A 13 -12.76 -20.26 3.63
CA LYS A 13 -13.03 -18.81 3.54
C LYS A 13 -13.85 -18.37 2.31
N PHE A 14 -14.19 -19.28 1.40
CA PHE A 14 -14.72 -18.96 0.07
C PHE A 14 -16.23 -19.19 -0.14
N TYR A 15 -17.00 -19.53 0.88
CA TYR A 15 -18.42 -19.90 0.71
C TYR A 15 -19.41 -18.78 0.34
N LYS A 16 -18.96 -17.53 0.11
CA LYS A 16 -19.89 -16.42 -0.15
C LYS A 16 -19.82 -15.78 -1.53
N GLU A 17 -18.84 -16.11 -2.38
CA GLU A 17 -18.64 -15.38 -3.64
C GLU A 17 -18.98 -16.16 -4.92
N GLN A 18 -19.26 -17.48 -4.88
CA GLN A 18 -19.31 -18.30 -6.11
C GLN A 18 -20.49 -19.26 -6.27
N ASP A 19 -21.51 -19.27 -5.39
CA ASP A 19 -22.65 -20.23 -5.46
C ASP A 19 -22.21 -21.71 -5.59
N ILE A 20 -21.02 -22.05 -5.09
CA ILE A 20 -20.49 -23.42 -5.12
C ILE A 20 -21.00 -24.17 -3.89
N ASP A 21 -21.54 -25.37 -4.11
CA ASP A 21 -21.92 -26.27 -3.03
C ASP A 21 -20.70 -26.60 -2.15
N ILE A 22 -20.91 -26.53 -0.85
CA ILE A 22 -19.88 -26.65 0.14
C ILE A 22 -19.19 -28.02 0.16
N ASP A 23 -19.97 -29.06 -0.07
CA ASP A 23 -19.53 -30.45 0.00
C ASP A 23 -18.82 -30.83 -1.30
N ASP A 24 -19.27 -30.29 -2.44
CA ASP A 24 -18.55 -30.37 -3.72
C ASP A 24 -17.20 -29.66 -3.64
N TYR A 25 -17.15 -28.47 -3.04
CA TYR A 25 -15.90 -27.75 -2.83
C TYR A 25 -14.95 -28.54 -1.94
N ILE A 26 -15.43 -29.05 -0.79
CA ILE A 26 -14.64 -29.89 0.11
C ILE A 26 -14.10 -31.12 -0.62
N SER A 27 -14.95 -31.80 -1.38
CA SER A 27 -14.57 -32.99 -2.15
C SER A 27 -13.48 -32.68 -3.18
N SER A 28 -13.56 -31.52 -3.84
CA SER A 28 -12.56 -31.05 -4.81
C SER A 28 -11.18 -30.77 -4.19
N LEU A 29 -11.12 -30.59 -2.87
CA LEU A 29 -9.89 -30.30 -2.13
C LEU A 29 -9.20 -31.57 -1.63
N ILE A 30 -9.89 -32.70 -1.54
CA ILE A 30 -9.33 -33.97 -1.06
C ILE A 30 -8.18 -34.41 -1.98
N GLY A 31 -7.08 -34.82 -1.37
CA GLY A 31 -5.85 -35.22 -2.05
C GLY A 31 -4.90 -34.07 -2.36
N LYS A 32 -5.35 -32.80 -2.28
CA LYS A 32 -4.49 -31.65 -2.54
C LYS A 32 -3.46 -31.45 -1.42
N THR A 33 -2.29 -30.99 -1.86
CA THR A 33 -1.21 -30.55 -0.97
C THR A 33 -1.48 -29.10 -0.56
N VAL A 34 -1.37 -28.80 0.73
CA VAL A 34 -1.59 -27.48 1.31
C VAL A 34 -0.42 -27.08 2.19
N ILE A 35 -0.30 -25.79 2.48
CA ILE A 35 0.75 -25.25 3.35
C ILE A 35 0.12 -24.73 4.63
N LEU A 36 0.62 -25.23 5.75
CA LEU A 36 0.37 -24.71 7.09
C LEU A 36 1.37 -23.59 7.35
N GLN A 37 0.90 -22.45 7.84
CA GLN A 37 1.77 -21.31 8.14
C GLN A 37 1.25 -20.51 9.33
N HIS A 38 2.16 -19.90 10.08
CA HIS A 38 1.79 -18.93 11.11
C HIS A 38 1.17 -17.66 10.49
N ASP A 39 -0.04 -17.30 10.91
CA ASP A 39 -0.75 -16.10 10.43
C ASP A 39 -0.57 -14.93 11.41
N THR A 40 0.53 -14.20 11.26
CA THR A 40 0.90 -13.06 12.12
C THR A 40 -0.11 -11.91 12.12
N ASP A 41 -1.03 -11.90 11.16
CA ASP A 41 -2.07 -10.86 11.00
C ASP A 41 -3.41 -11.26 11.63
N ASN A 42 -3.51 -12.45 12.22
CA ASN A 42 -4.72 -12.87 12.91
C ASN A 42 -4.82 -12.25 14.31
N ILE A 43 -6.04 -12.04 14.80
CA ILE A 43 -6.29 -11.61 16.18
C ILE A 43 -5.75 -12.65 17.18
N ASP A 44 -5.84 -13.93 16.83
CA ASP A 44 -5.21 -15.01 17.60
C ASP A 44 -3.73 -15.15 17.21
N SER A 45 -2.82 -14.84 18.14
CA SER A 45 -1.37 -14.90 17.94
C SER A 45 -0.85 -16.30 17.62
N HIS A 46 -1.60 -17.35 17.95
CA HIS A 46 -1.24 -18.74 17.65
C HIS A 46 -1.93 -19.28 16.38
N ALA A 47 -2.64 -18.44 15.63
CA ALA A 47 -3.36 -18.87 14.44
C ALA A 47 -2.44 -19.51 13.39
N ILE A 48 -2.78 -20.74 12.99
CA ILE A 48 -2.16 -21.42 11.87
C ILE A 48 -3.13 -21.39 10.68
N ALA A 49 -2.77 -20.63 9.65
CA ALA A 49 -3.51 -20.58 8.41
C ALA A 49 -3.19 -21.80 7.55
N VAL A 50 -4.21 -22.29 6.86
CA VAL A 50 -4.09 -23.32 5.84
C VAL A 50 -4.24 -22.64 4.48
N THR A 51 -3.19 -22.75 3.67
CA THR A 51 -3.13 -22.13 2.36
C THR A 51 -3.06 -23.13 1.23
N LEU A 52 -3.76 -22.79 0.15
CA LEU A 52 -3.68 -23.49 -1.13
C LEU A 52 -3.40 -22.44 -2.21
N ASP A 53 -2.40 -22.71 -3.03
CA ASP A 53 -1.93 -21.79 -4.06
C ASP A 53 -1.62 -20.39 -3.50
N GLY A 54 -1.11 -20.28 -2.28
CA GLY A 54 -0.76 -19.00 -1.63
C GLY A 54 -1.96 -18.19 -1.11
N LYS A 55 -3.19 -18.70 -1.25
CA LYS A 55 -4.40 -18.10 -0.64
C LYS A 55 -4.77 -18.83 0.63
N VAL A 56 -5.17 -18.08 1.66
CA VAL A 56 -5.74 -18.67 2.88
C VAL A 56 -7.10 -19.24 2.53
N ILE A 57 -7.19 -20.56 2.61
CA ILE A 57 -8.43 -21.27 2.38
C ILE A 57 -9.12 -21.62 3.69
N GLY A 58 -8.41 -21.66 4.82
CA GLY A 58 -9.00 -21.93 6.14
C GLY A 58 -7.95 -21.81 7.26
N TYR A 59 -8.31 -22.28 8.44
CA TYR A 59 -7.47 -22.24 9.65
C TYR A 59 -7.51 -23.56 10.39
N VAL A 60 -6.43 -23.89 11.10
CA VAL A 60 -6.42 -25.00 12.05
C VAL A 60 -7.29 -24.64 13.25
N ARG A 61 -8.13 -25.58 13.72
CA ARG A 61 -8.97 -25.36 14.89
C ARG A 61 -8.10 -25.16 16.14
N ARG A 62 -8.46 -24.19 16.98
CA ARG A 62 -7.72 -23.87 18.21
C ARG A 62 -7.50 -25.08 19.13
N ASN A 63 -8.53 -25.88 19.38
CA ASN A 63 -8.37 -27.09 20.20
C ASN A 63 -7.31 -28.04 19.62
N ASP A 64 -7.26 -28.20 18.31
CA ASP A 64 -6.26 -29.05 17.66
C ASP A 64 -4.84 -28.45 17.78
N ILE A 65 -4.73 -27.11 17.76
CA ILE A 65 -3.46 -26.39 17.99
C ILE A 65 -2.95 -26.66 19.41
N ASP A 66 -3.82 -26.52 20.41
CA ASP A 66 -3.47 -26.65 21.83
C ASP A 66 -3.17 -28.12 22.20
N GLU A 67 -4.02 -29.06 21.79
CA GLU A 67 -3.86 -30.50 22.11
C GLU A 67 -2.61 -31.11 21.46
N ASN A 68 -2.25 -30.65 20.27
CA ASN A 68 -1.17 -31.25 19.49
C ASN A 68 0.09 -30.37 19.39
N ASN A 69 0.12 -29.22 20.07
CA ASN A 69 1.19 -28.22 20.00
C ASN A 69 1.58 -27.85 18.55
N ILE A 70 0.59 -27.67 17.68
CA ILE A 70 0.82 -27.38 16.25
C ILE A 70 1.56 -26.06 16.10
N TYR A 71 1.24 -25.07 16.94
CA TYR A 71 1.91 -23.77 16.91
C TYR A 71 3.42 -23.89 17.15
N GLY A 72 3.84 -24.51 18.26
CA GLY A 72 5.27 -24.68 18.57
C GLY A 72 6.03 -25.45 17.49
N TYR A 73 5.37 -26.43 16.86
CA TYR A 73 5.94 -27.14 15.72
C TYR A 73 6.14 -26.25 14.49
N ILE A 74 5.10 -25.52 14.08
CA ILE A 74 5.19 -24.61 12.94
C ILE A 74 6.26 -23.56 13.19
N MET A 75 6.39 -23.03 14.40
CA MET A 75 7.45 -22.06 14.73
C MET A 75 8.87 -22.63 14.57
N GLY A 76 9.05 -23.94 14.77
CA GLY A 76 10.33 -24.62 14.52
C GLY A 76 10.61 -24.96 13.04
N CYS A 77 9.64 -24.77 12.14
CA CYS A 77 9.78 -25.10 10.73
C CYS A 77 10.40 -23.96 9.90
N TYR A 78 10.88 -24.31 8.70
CA TYR A 78 11.45 -23.36 7.75
C TYR A 78 10.44 -22.26 7.38
N HIS A 79 10.80 -20.98 7.54
CA HIS A 79 9.91 -19.81 7.42
C HIS A 79 8.58 -19.91 8.20
N HIS A 80 8.54 -20.72 9.25
CA HIS A 80 7.32 -21.05 10.00
C HIS A 80 6.22 -21.62 9.10
N CYS A 81 6.61 -22.50 8.17
CA CYS A 81 5.72 -23.13 7.19
C CYS A 81 6.00 -24.63 7.07
N HIS A 82 4.96 -25.41 6.83
CA HIS A 82 5.09 -26.84 6.56
C HIS A 82 4.05 -27.37 5.58
N VAL A 83 4.34 -28.51 4.98
CA VAL A 83 3.44 -29.18 4.02
C VAL A 83 2.48 -30.11 4.74
N ALA A 84 1.20 -30.02 4.38
CA ALA A 84 0.15 -30.93 4.80
C ALA A 84 -0.68 -31.40 3.61
N LYS A 85 -1.56 -32.38 3.84
CA LYS A 85 -2.44 -32.94 2.80
C LYS A 85 -3.87 -33.01 3.31
N PHE A 86 -4.82 -32.62 2.47
CA PHE A 86 -6.22 -32.90 2.73
C PHE A 86 -6.55 -34.34 2.40
N VAL A 87 -7.16 -35.07 3.33
CA VAL A 87 -7.34 -36.53 3.19
C VAL A 87 -8.78 -36.97 3.20
N ALA A 88 -9.67 -36.23 3.87
CA ALA A 88 -11.07 -36.58 3.94
C ALA A 88 -11.92 -35.37 4.34
N ALA A 89 -13.19 -35.40 4.00
CA ALA A 89 -14.19 -34.55 4.63
C ALA A 89 -14.36 -34.96 6.09
N SER A 90 -14.48 -33.99 7.00
CA SER A 90 -14.85 -34.27 8.38
C SER A 90 -16.34 -34.59 8.45
N SER A 91 -16.71 -35.63 9.22
CA SER A 91 -18.11 -35.87 9.59
C SER A 91 -18.64 -34.82 10.58
N MET A 92 -17.74 -34.08 11.23
CA MET A 92 -18.04 -33.07 12.23
C MET A 92 -17.76 -31.69 11.63
N HIS A 93 -18.84 -30.94 11.36
CA HIS A 93 -18.82 -29.58 10.79
C HIS A 93 -18.28 -29.54 9.34
N LYS A 94 -18.66 -28.51 8.57
CA LYS A 94 -18.21 -28.28 7.19
C LYS A 94 -16.70 -27.95 7.17
N SER A 95 -15.87 -28.98 7.36
CA SER A 95 -14.43 -28.90 7.60
C SER A 95 -13.70 -30.08 6.95
N ILE A 96 -12.39 -29.94 6.77
CA ILE A 96 -11.57 -30.93 6.07
C ILE A 96 -10.52 -31.50 7.02
N ILE A 97 -10.42 -32.83 7.04
CA ILE A 97 -9.37 -33.54 7.78
C ILE A 97 -8.04 -33.34 7.04
N THR A 98 -7.07 -32.82 7.78
CA THR A 98 -5.75 -32.45 7.29
C THR A 98 -4.71 -33.31 7.98
N GLU A 99 -3.80 -33.88 7.18
CA GLU A 99 -2.71 -34.71 7.64
C GLU A 99 -1.36 -34.01 7.46
N VAL A 100 -0.55 -34.08 8.49
CA VAL A 100 0.83 -33.59 8.46
C VAL A 100 1.77 -34.67 8.97
N ASN A 101 2.90 -34.83 8.28
CA ASN A 101 3.98 -35.67 8.74
C ASN A 101 4.85 -34.86 9.69
N PHE A 102 4.72 -35.19 10.97
CA PHE A 102 5.39 -34.56 12.09
C PHE A 102 6.70 -35.28 12.38
N ILE A 103 7.76 -34.51 12.54
CA ILE A 103 9.01 -34.97 13.15
C ILE A 103 9.09 -34.22 14.47
N ASP A 104 9.41 -34.89 15.57
CA ASP A 104 9.62 -34.22 16.87
C ASP A 104 10.73 -33.16 16.70
N ILE A 105 10.32 -31.90 16.59
CA ILE A 105 11.21 -30.74 16.59
C ILE A 105 11.07 -30.11 17.96
N THR A 106 12.17 -30.01 18.69
CA THR A 106 12.24 -29.23 19.92
C THR A 106 11.88 -27.78 19.57
N PRO A 107 10.87 -27.16 20.22
CA PRO A 107 10.52 -25.77 19.93
C PRO A 107 11.76 -24.90 20.09
N MET A 108 12.13 -24.15 19.04
CA MET A 108 13.11 -23.10 19.23
C MET A 108 12.41 -21.99 20.00
N THR A 109 12.90 -21.71 21.21
CA THR A 109 12.57 -20.48 21.92
C THR A 109 12.77 -19.32 20.96
N GLU A 110 11.69 -18.60 20.66
CA GLU A 110 11.75 -17.34 19.95
C GLU A 110 12.81 -16.47 20.64
N LYS A 111 13.88 -16.17 19.91
CA LYS A 111 14.57 -14.92 20.17
C LYS A 111 13.71 -13.87 19.51
N GLU A 112 12.83 -13.25 20.30
CA GLU A 112 12.37 -11.91 19.96
C GLU A 112 13.64 -11.06 19.84
N GLU A 113 14.10 -10.83 18.62
CA GLU A 113 15.04 -9.74 18.40
C GLU A 113 14.27 -8.47 18.74
N PRO A 114 14.71 -7.69 19.74
CA PRO A 114 14.09 -6.42 20.01
C PRO A 114 14.25 -5.58 18.76
N ILE A 115 13.14 -5.32 18.08
CA ILE A 115 13.10 -4.33 17.01
C ILE A 115 13.15 -2.98 17.72
N GLU A 116 14.36 -2.56 18.10
CA GLU A 116 14.61 -1.18 18.51
C GLU A 116 14.49 -0.27 17.29
N SER A 117 13.26 0.07 16.96
CA SER A 117 12.97 1.02 15.90
C SER A 117 12.67 2.37 16.54
N TYR A 118 13.69 3.21 16.69
CA TYR A 118 13.64 4.57 17.26
C TYR A 118 12.76 5.59 16.48
N TRP A 119 11.94 5.12 15.54
CA TRP A 119 11.23 5.88 14.49
C TRP A 119 9.79 5.40 14.24
N ARG A 120 9.09 4.89 15.27
CA ARG A 120 7.66 4.50 15.19
C ARG A 120 6.74 5.54 15.84
N ILE A 121 5.45 5.47 15.48
CA ILE A 121 4.33 6.04 16.26
C ILE A 121 3.77 4.90 17.11
N ASP A 122 3.70 5.05 18.42
CA ASP A 122 3.09 4.05 19.31
C ASP A 122 1.56 3.96 19.12
N ALA A 123 0.95 5.06 18.67
CA ALA A 123 -0.49 5.14 18.40
C ALA A 123 -0.95 4.35 17.14
N LEU A 124 -0.09 4.11 16.15
CA LEU A 124 -0.45 3.44 14.91
C LEU A 124 0.48 2.25 14.68
N LYS A 125 -0.08 1.04 14.75
CA LYS A 125 0.64 -0.19 14.38
C LYS A 125 0.59 -0.34 12.85
N PRO A 126 1.71 -0.19 12.13
CA PRO A 126 1.69 -0.29 10.67
C PRO A 126 1.33 -1.71 10.23
N GLU A 127 0.37 -1.82 9.32
CA GLU A 127 -0.06 -3.09 8.74
C GLU A 127 0.34 -3.19 7.27
N PRO A 128 0.86 -4.35 6.81
CA PRO A 128 1.17 -4.55 5.41
C PRO A 128 -0.10 -4.61 4.55
N ILE A 129 0.01 -4.17 3.29
CA ILE A 129 -1.07 -4.31 2.31
C ILE A 129 -1.36 -5.79 2.02
N ALA A 130 -2.57 -6.11 1.55
CA ALA A 130 -3.02 -7.48 1.34
C ALA A 130 -2.10 -8.25 0.37
N GLU A 131 -1.64 -7.60 -0.69
CA GLU A 131 -0.80 -8.17 -1.74
C GLU A 131 0.60 -8.52 -1.24
N TRP A 132 1.13 -7.77 -0.26
CA TRP A 132 2.40 -8.12 0.40
C TRP A 132 2.25 -9.35 1.27
N ARG A 133 1.12 -9.48 1.98
CA ARG A 133 0.79 -10.69 2.73
C ARG A 133 0.69 -11.89 1.77
N GLU A 134 -0.02 -11.75 0.65
CA GLU A 134 -0.13 -12.82 -0.36
C GLU A 134 1.22 -13.17 -0.98
N LEU A 135 2.04 -12.18 -1.35
CA LEU A 135 3.39 -12.39 -1.88
C LEU A 135 4.26 -13.20 -0.92
N LYS A 136 4.26 -12.85 0.38
CA LYS A 136 4.98 -13.59 1.42
C LYS A 136 4.51 -15.05 1.49
N ARG A 137 3.20 -15.28 1.47
CA ARG A 137 2.61 -16.64 1.53
C ARG A 137 2.98 -17.47 0.31
N VAL A 138 2.91 -16.88 -0.88
CA VAL A 138 3.31 -17.51 -2.15
C VAL A 138 4.79 -17.89 -2.11
N MET A 139 5.67 -16.96 -1.71
CA MET A 139 7.11 -17.21 -1.58
C MET A 139 7.41 -18.33 -0.58
N ASN A 140 6.88 -18.23 0.64
CA ASN A 140 7.08 -19.24 1.67
C ASN A 140 6.59 -20.62 1.22
N SER A 141 5.44 -20.68 0.54
CA SER A 141 4.90 -21.94 0.02
C SER A 141 5.84 -22.60 -0.98
N MET A 142 6.33 -21.85 -1.97
CA MET A 142 7.26 -22.39 -2.98
C MET A 142 8.58 -22.85 -2.34
N LEU A 143 9.18 -22.03 -1.48
CA LEU A 143 10.41 -22.37 -0.78
C LEU A 143 10.24 -23.61 0.10
N THR A 144 9.11 -23.73 0.81
CA THR A 144 8.80 -24.90 1.66
C THR A 144 8.64 -26.16 0.83
N LEU A 145 7.89 -26.10 -0.29
CA LEU A 145 7.72 -27.24 -1.20
C LEU A 145 9.06 -27.74 -1.75
N LEU A 146 9.93 -26.82 -2.19
CA LEU A 146 11.26 -27.15 -2.69
C LEU A 146 12.15 -27.72 -1.57
N ARG A 147 12.13 -27.10 -0.38
CA ARG A 147 12.97 -27.51 0.77
C ARG A 147 12.65 -28.93 1.22
N LEU A 148 11.37 -29.27 1.24
CA LEU A 148 10.86 -30.58 1.65
C LEU A 148 10.81 -31.59 0.50
N LYS A 149 11.24 -31.21 -0.71
CA LYS A 149 11.19 -32.05 -1.92
C LYS A 149 9.77 -32.58 -2.21
N ALA A 150 8.76 -31.77 -1.92
CA ALA A 150 7.33 -32.04 -2.14
C ALA A 150 6.75 -31.28 -3.36
N CYS A 151 7.60 -30.55 -4.08
CA CYS A 151 7.23 -29.82 -5.28
C CYS A 151 6.93 -30.76 -6.46
N ASN A 152 5.93 -30.39 -7.26
CA ASN A 152 5.64 -30.94 -8.59
C ASN A 152 4.94 -29.86 -9.43
N VAL A 153 4.72 -30.12 -10.71
CA VAL A 153 4.10 -29.15 -11.63
C VAL A 153 2.74 -28.66 -11.13
N SER A 154 1.90 -29.56 -10.57
CA SER A 154 0.53 -29.22 -10.20
C SER A 154 0.44 -28.27 -9.00
N ASN A 155 1.39 -28.34 -8.05
CA ASN A 155 1.42 -27.43 -6.90
C ASN A 155 2.33 -26.21 -7.10
N MET A 156 3.34 -26.28 -7.97
CA MET A 156 4.25 -25.15 -8.23
C MET A 156 3.70 -24.16 -9.28
N ARG A 157 3.07 -24.65 -10.34
CA ARG A 157 2.60 -23.79 -11.45
C ARG A 157 1.64 -22.68 -10.98
N PRO A 158 0.59 -22.97 -10.18
CA PRO A 158 -0.31 -21.92 -9.69
C PRO A 158 0.39 -20.86 -8.82
N LEU A 159 1.40 -21.28 -8.04
CA LEU A 159 2.19 -20.38 -7.20
C LEU A 159 3.09 -19.47 -8.04
N ILE A 160 3.75 -20.02 -9.06
CA ILE A 160 4.60 -19.25 -9.98
C ILE A 160 3.78 -18.21 -10.75
N ASP A 161 2.59 -18.57 -11.22
CA ASP A 161 1.74 -17.63 -11.95
C ASP A 161 1.26 -16.47 -11.07
N LYS A 162 0.93 -16.74 -9.79
CA LYS A 162 0.65 -15.68 -8.81
C LYS A 162 1.89 -14.85 -8.49
N PHE A 163 3.03 -15.50 -8.31
CA PHE A 163 4.29 -14.83 -8.03
C PHE A 163 4.65 -13.81 -9.11
N LYS A 164 4.50 -14.15 -10.40
CA LYS A 164 4.76 -13.21 -11.52
C LYS A 164 3.97 -11.91 -11.43
N ASN A 165 2.74 -11.98 -10.90
CA ASN A 165 1.86 -10.81 -10.76
C ASN A 165 2.23 -9.98 -9.54
N LEU A 166 2.69 -10.61 -8.46
CA LEU A 166 2.94 -9.96 -7.17
C LEU A 166 4.40 -9.49 -7.00
N ALA A 167 5.38 -10.11 -7.67
CA ALA A 167 6.81 -9.91 -7.44
C ALA A 167 7.28 -8.45 -7.59
N VAL A 168 6.61 -7.67 -8.45
CA VAL A 168 6.85 -6.24 -8.67
C VAL A 168 6.55 -5.37 -7.44
N LEU A 169 5.75 -5.88 -6.49
CA LEU A 169 5.48 -5.23 -5.21
C LEU A 169 6.57 -5.50 -4.15
N GLY A 170 7.51 -6.40 -4.42
CA GLY A 170 8.52 -6.85 -3.46
C GLY A 170 9.70 -5.88 -3.33
N TYR A 171 9.60 -4.95 -2.38
CA TYR A 171 10.64 -3.93 -2.10
C TYR A 171 11.53 -4.26 -0.89
N SER A 172 11.11 -5.22 -0.05
CA SER A 172 11.82 -5.57 1.18
C SER A 172 13.10 -6.37 0.91
N LYS A 173 14.07 -6.26 1.81
CA LYS A 173 15.29 -7.09 1.79
C LYS A 173 14.98 -8.57 1.77
N GLU A 174 14.08 -9.00 2.66
CA GLU A 174 13.67 -10.39 2.84
C GLU A 174 13.15 -10.97 1.52
N PHE A 175 12.30 -10.22 0.81
CA PHE A 175 11.82 -10.62 -0.51
C PHE A 175 12.96 -10.81 -1.53
N TYR A 176 13.95 -9.91 -1.53
CA TYR A 176 15.08 -10.02 -2.43
C TYR A 176 15.88 -11.29 -2.14
N ASP A 177 16.18 -11.55 -0.87
CA ASP A 177 16.95 -12.72 -0.41
C ASP A 177 16.19 -14.02 -0.72
N ASP A 178 14.90 -14.10 -0.36
CA ASP A 178 14.00 -15.23 -0.64
C ASP A 178 13.90 -15.52 -2.14
N ARG A 179 13.90 -14.48 -2.99
CA ARG A 179 13.87 -14.65 -4.46
C ARG A 179 15.16 -15.23 -5.00
N GLN A 180 16.33 -14.83 -4.47
CA GLN A 180 17.60 -15.43 -4.86
C GLN A 180 17.64 -16.91 -4.47
N GLU A 181 17.18 -17.22 -3.27
CA GLU A 181 17.09 -18.60 -2.81
C GLU A 181 16.12 -19.43 -3.67
N LEU A 182 14.92 -18.91 -3.95
CA LEU A 182 13.94 -19.57 -4.80
C LEU A 182 14.54 -19.90 -6.17
N CYS A 183 15.20 -18.94 -6.80
CA CYS A 183 15.85 -19.14 -8.09
C CYS A 183 16.89 -20.26 -8.02
N ARG A 184 17.73 -20.28 -6.97
CA ARG A 184 18.72 -21.35 -6.77
C ARG A 184 18.06 -22.72 -6.59
N MET A 185 17.06 -22.82 -5.69
CA MET A 185 16.40 -24.08 -5.36
C MET A 185 15.59 -24.66 -6.53
N LEU A 186 15.01 -23.82 -7.38
CA LEU A 186 14.37 -24.26 -8.63
C LEU A 186 15.40 -24.90 -9.56
N GLY A 187 16.55 -24.26 -9.78
CA GLY A 187 17.61 -24.82 -10.63
C GLY A 187 18.18 -26.15 -10.13
N ASP A 188 18.21 -26.34 -8.81
CA ASP A 188 18.67 -27.56 -8.15
C ASP A 188 17.57 -28.65 -8.05
N CYS A 189 16.35 -28.39 -8.55
CA CYS A 189 15.22 -29.30 -8.42
C CYS A 189 15.39 -30.56 -9.29
N ALA A 190 15.11 -31.73 -8.71
CA ALA A 190 15.22 -33.01 -9.43
C ALA A 190 14.12 -33.20 -10.49
N ASP A 191 12.94 -32.65 -10.26
CA ASP A 191 11.86 -32.60 -11.24
C ASP A 191 12.21 -31.55 -12.30
N LYS A 192 12.46 -32.00 -13.54
CA LYS A 192 12.91 -31.15 -14.64
C LYS A 192 11.87 -30.11 -15.05
N ASP A 193 10.59 -30.46 -15.02
CA ASP A 193 9.51 -29.55 -15.41
C ASP A 193 9.35 -28.43 -14.38
N VAL A 194 9.62 -28.73 -13.10
CA VAL A 194 9.70 -27.71 -12.04
C VAL A 194 10.99 -26.88 -12.16
N ALA A 195 12.11 -27.51 -12.50
CA ALA A 195 13.39 -26.80 -12.64
C ALA A 195 13.35 -25.74 -13.76
N GLU A 196 12.66 -26.02 -14.87
CA GLU A 196 12.47 -25.06 -15.96
C GLU A 196 11.76 -23.77 -15.53
N MET A 197 10.94 -23.80 -14.46
CA MET A 197 10.29 -22.61 -13.90
C MET A 197 11.30 -21.60 -13.34
N GLN A 198 12.57 -21.99 -13.12
CA GLN A 198 13.66 -21.07 -12.77
C GLN A 198 13.81 -19.95 -13.80
N ILE A 199 13.67 -20.27 -15.10
CA ILE A 199 13.81 -19.30 -16.20
C ILE A 199 12.74 -18.22 -16.07
N GLU A 200 11.52 -18.60 -15.72
CA GLU A 200 10.40 -17.67 -15.53
C GLU A 200 10.64 -16.73 -14.36
N VAL A 201 11.15 -17.26 -13.24
CA VAL A 201 11.52 -16.46 -12.06
C VAL A 201 12.69 -15.51 -12.37
N ALA A 202 13.69 -15.99 -13.10
CA ALA A 202 14.85 -15.19 -13.50
C ALA A 202 14.43 -14.03 -14.43
N ASN A 203 13.57 -14.31 -15.41
CA ASN A 203 13.07 -13.35 -16.39
C ASN A 203 12.24 -12.23 -15.78
N LEU A 204 11.59 -12.44 -14.62
CA LEU A 204 10.89 -11.37 -13.91
C LEU A 204 11.80 -10.22 -13.49
N SER A 205 13.11 -10.43 -13.45
CA SER A 205 14.08 -9.37 -13.16
C SER A 205 13.94 -8.20 -14.13
N THR A 206 13.69 -8.43 -15.42
CA THR A 206 13.53 -7.33 -16.40
C THR A 206 12.33 -6.45 -16.06
N LYS A 207 11.19 -7.07 -15.71
CA LYS A 207 9.97 -6.36 -15.30
C LYS A 207 10.13 -5.61 -13.98
N ILE A 208 10.82 -6.21 -13.00
CA ILE A 208 11.06 -5.56 -11.70
C ILE A 208 12.10 -4.42 -11.85
N TYR A 209 13.04 -4.55 -12.78
CA TYR A 209 14.04 -3.53 -13.10
C TYR A 209 13.52 -2.42 -14.04
N ASP A 210 12.30 -2.54 -14.57
CA ASP A 210 11.64 -1.46 -15.29
C ASP A 210 11.25 -0.30 -14.35
N ASN A 211 11.59 0.93 -14.74
CA ASN A 211 11.37 2.10 -13.89
C ASN A 211 9.92 2.54 -13.83
N ASP A 212 9.19 2.44 -14.96
CA ASP A 212 7.81 2.90 -15.06
C ASP A 212 6.88 1.98 -14.27
N GLU A 213 7.10 0.65 -14.36
CA GLU A 213 6.40 -0.33 -13.53
C GLU A 213 6.70 -0.10 -12.03
N ARG A 214 7.96 0.16 -11.63
CA ARG A 214 8.27 0.48 -10.23
C ARG A 214 7.50 1.69 -9.72
N ILE A 215 7.46 2.78 -10.48
CA ILE A 215 6.74 4.00 -10.11
C ILE A 215 5.25 3.70 -9.92
N LYS A 216 4.65 2.98 -10.87
CA LYS A 216 3.24 2.59 -10.82
C LYS A 216 2.91 1.77 -9.57
N TYR A 217 3.71 0.76 -9.25
CA TYR A 217 3.49 -0.08 -8.08
C TYR A 217 3.79 0.62 -6.77
N TYR A 218 4.79 1.49 -6.71
CA TYR A 218 5.02 2.35 -5.56
C TYR A 218 3.80 3.21 -5.23
N HIS A 219 3.22 3.88 -6.24
CA HIS A 219 2.01 4.68 -6.04
C HIS A 219 0.80 3.82 -5.64
N TYR A 220 0.69 2.62 -6.17
CA TYR A 220 -0.31 1.65 -5.74
C TYR A 220 -0.14 1.29 -4.25
N ILE A 221 1.06 0.93 -3.80
CA ILE A 221 1.36 0.63 -2.39
C ILE A 221 0.99 1.81 -1.49
N CYS A 222 1.41 3.02 -1.86
CA CYS A 222 1.10 4.23 -1.08
C CYS A 222 -0.40 4.47 -0.96
N ARG A 223 -1.16 4.23 -2.03
CA ARG A 223 -2.62 4.38 -2.06
C ARG A 223 -3.33 3.36 -1.17
N GLU A 224 -2.90 2.09 -1.18
CA GLU A 224 -3.49 1.07 -0.31
C GLU A 224 -3.16 1.33 1.17
N ILE A 225 -1.94 1.81 1.46
CA ILE A 225 -1.58 2.28 2.81
C ILE A 225 -2.45 3.47 3.23
N GLU A 226 -2.70 4.43 2.33
CA GLU A 226 -3.57 5.58 2.60
C GLU A 226 -4.98 5.14 3.02
N LYS A 227 -5.54 4.11 2.36
CA LYS A 227 -6.84 3.53 2.72
C LYS A 227 -6.83 2.91 4.12
N ILE A 228 -5.78 2.14 4.46
CA ILE A 228 -5.65 1.51 5.78
C ILE A 228 -5.60 2.60 6.87
N ILE A 229 -4.81 3.66 6.65
CA ILE A 229 -4.72 4.78 7.59
C ILE A 229 -6.09 5.46 7.76
N LYS A 230 -6.80 5.76 6.67
CA LYS A 230 -8.13 6.41 6.72
C LYS A 230 -9.13 5.58 7.53
N LEU A 231 -9.18 4.27 7.31
CA LEU A 231 -10.07 3.38 8.07
C LEU A 231 -9.77 3.40 9.57
N ASN A 232 -8.48 3.44 9.95
CA ASN A 232 -8.08 3.52 11.35
C ASN A 232 -8.44 4.88 11.99
N LEU A 233 -8.33 5.98 11.24
CA LEU A 233 -8.73 7.31 11.70
C LEU A 233 -10.26 7.44 11.83
N GLU A 234 -11.02 6.99 10.83
CA GLU A 234 -12.49 7.06 10.81
C GLU A 234 -13.14 6.20 11.90
N SER A 235 -12.55 5.05 12.22
CA SER A 235 -13.01 4.18 13.31
C SER A 235 -12.74 4.75 14.71
N GLY A 236 -12.00 5.86 14.82
CA GLY A 236 -11.56 6.42 16.10
C GLY A 236 -10.53 5.55 16.84
N SER A 237 -10.01 4.51 16.20
CA SER A 237 -9.03 3.58 16.79
C SER A 237 -7.67 4.25 17.03
N VAL A 238 -7.37 5.31 16.28
CA VAL A 238 -6.12 6.07 16.38
C VAL A 238 -6.37 7.56 16.20
N ASN A 239 -5.70 8.39 17.01
CA ASN A 239 -5.63 9.84 16.80
C ASN A 239 -4.17 10.23 16.52
N ILE A 240 -3.89 10.81 15.35
CA ILE A 240 -2.53 11.19 14.92
C ILE A 240 -2.51 12.69 14.67
N SER A 241 -1.71 13.43 15.44
CA SER A 241 -1.51 14.85 15.20
C SER A 241 -0.40 15.09 14.19
N ARG A 242 -0.43 16.27 13.55
CA ARG A 242 0.66 16.74 12.69
C ARG A 242 2.01 16.73 13.39
N LYS A 243 2.05 17.12 14.66
CA LYS A 243 3.26 17.16 15.47
C LYS A 243 3.87 15.77 15.61
N ASP A 244 3.04 14.74 15.72
CA ASP A 244 3.50 13.35 15.80
C ASP A 244 4.21 12.93 14.50
N VAL A 245 3.63 13.28 13.35
CA VAL A 245 4.22 12.99 12.03
C VAL A 245 5.52 13.78 11.80
N GLU A 246 5.57 15.06 12.18
CA GLU A 246 6.81 15.86 12.11
C GLU A 246 7.93 15.28 12.99
N ILE A 247 7.59 14.82 14.21
CA ILE A 247 8.53 14.12 15.08
C ILE A 247 9.05 12.84 14.41
N MET A 248 8.19 12.06 13.75
CA MET A 248 8.64 10.87 13.02
C MET A 248 9.65 11.21 11.92
N ILE A 249 9.31 12.18 11.05
CA ILE A 249 10.16 12.59 9.94
C ILE A 249 11.52 13.03 10.48
N ASN A 250 11.54 13.84 11.55
CA ASN A 250 12.77 14.32 12.15
C ASN A 250 13.63 13.23 12.80
N LYS A 251 13.00 12.13 13.26
CA LYS A 251 13.70 10.94 13.78
C LYS A 251 14.23 10.03 12.68
N MET A 252 13.81 10.18 11.41
CA MET A 252 14.32 9.36 10.32
C MET A 252 15.81 9.63 10.05
N PRO A 253 16.57 8.62 9.60
CA PRO A 253 17.93 8.85 9.11
C PRO A 253 17.93 9.88 7.96
N LYS A 254 18.96 10.72 7.90
CA LYS A 254 19.04 11.87 6.99
C LYS A 254 18.84 11.48 5.52
N ASP A 255 19.38 10.35 5.11
CA ASP A 255 19.25 9.82 3.73
C ASP A 255 17.80 9.56 3.31
N PHE A 256 16.91 9.27 4.26
CA PHE A 256 15.49 9.07 3.99
C PHE A 256 14.75 10.41 3.91
N ARG A 257 15.10 11.38 4.77
CA ARG A 257 14.51 12.73 4.76
C ARG A 257 14.83 13.52 3.49
N VAL A 258 16.08 13.48 3.03
CA VAL A 258 16.53 14.29 1.89
C VAL A 258 15.93 13.81 0.56
N ASN A 259 15.73 12.50 0.42
CA ASN A 259 15.24 11.89 -0.81
C ASN A 259 13.71 11.98 -0.99
N MET A 260 12.94 12.27 0.07
CA MET A 260 11.48 12.51 -0.01
C MET A 260 11.10 13.63 -0.99
N ASN A 261 12.00 14.58 -1.26
CA ASN A 261 11.75 15.72 -2.15
C ASN A 261 11.99 15.41 -3.64
N TYR A 262 12.47 14.21 -3.99
CA TYR A 262 12.81 13.82 -5.37
C TYR A 262 11.86 12.74 -5.90
N GLU A 263 10.61 13.16 -6.15
CA GLU A 263 9.49 12.29 -6.49
C GLU A 263 9.70 11.38 -7.72
N LYS A 264 10.60 11.74 -8.64
CA LYS A 264 10.87 10.99 -9.89
C LYS A 264 11.86 9.82 -9.76
N THR A 265 12.72 9.82 -8.73
CA THR A 265 13.79 8.79 -8.57
C THR A 265 13.72 8.06 -7.24
N PHE A 266 12.86 8.53 -6.34
CA PHE A 266 12.72 8.04 -4.98
C PHE A 266 12.37 6.55 -4.88
N GLN A 267 11.52 6.07 -5.78
CA GLN A 267 11.00 4.71 -5.84
C GLN A 267 12.10 3.71 -6.19
N SER A 268 12.95 4.09 -7.14
CA SER A 268 14.15 3.33 -7.49
C SER A 268 15.15 3.32 -6.33
N PHE A 269 15.38 4.46 -5.67
CA PHE A 269 16.21 4.50 -4.47
C PHE A 269 15.69 3.56 -3.39
N LEU A 270 14.40 3.60 -3.09
CA LEU A 270 13.77 2.75 -2.07
C LEU A 270 13.91 1.26 -2.40
N TYR A 271 13.69 0.89 -3.66
CA TYR A 271 13.84 -0.49 -4.15
C TYR A 271 15.27 -1.02 -3.94
N TYR A 272 16.29 -0.26 -4.34
CA TYR A 272 17.68 -0.69 -4.23
C TYR A 272 18.25 -0.57 -2.80
N LYS A 273 17.62 0.21 -1.92
CA LYS A 273 18.04 0.32 -0.52
C LYS A 273 17.86 -1.00 0.25
N ARG A 274 16.96 -1.88 -0.21
CA ARG A 274 16.68 -3.20 0.39
C ARG A 274 16.46 -3.08 1.90
N LEU A 275 15.43 -2.33 2.26
CA LEU A 275 15.10 -2.16 3.67
C LEU A 275 14.47 -3.43 4.24
N PRO A 276 14.76 -3.77 5.50
CA PRO A 276 13.97 -4.76 6.24
C PRO A 276 12.47 -4.41 6.17
N ARG A 277 11.61 -5.42 6.05
CA ARG A 277 10.18 -5.22 5.77
C ARG A 277 9.48 -4.33 6.79
N ASN A 278 9.78 -4.53 8.08
CA ASN A 278 9.24 -3.73 9.17
C ASN A 278 9.62 -2.24 9.04
N ILE A 279 10.87 -1.97 8.69
CA ILE A 279 11.43 -0.63 8.47
C ILE A 279 10.79 0.02 7.25
N LEU A 280 10.71 -0.72 6.14
CA LEU A 280 10.08 -0.26 4.90
C LEU A 280 8.62 0.15 5.14
N LEU A 281 7.88 -0.65 5.91
CA LEU A 281 6.47 -0.38 6.20
C LEU A 281 6.29 0.90 7.02
N ILE A 282 7.06 1.06 8.11
CA ILE A 282 7.05 2.29 8.94
C ILE A 282 7.35 3.52 8.08
N TYR A 283 8.35 3.38 7.22
CA TYR A 283 8.79 4.45 6.34
C TYR A 283 7.68 4.88 5.36
N LEU A 284 7.06 3.91 4.67
CA LEU A 284 5.96 4.18 3.73
C LEU A 284 4.75 4.80 4.44
N TYR A 285 4.37 4.29 5.60
CA TYR A 285 3.30 4.88 6.42
C TYR A 285 3.58 6.35 6.73
N THR A 286 4.81 6.66 7.12
CA THR A 286 5.18 8.05 7.44
C THR A 286 5.11 8.98 6.23
N ILE A 287 5.58 8.53 5.05
CA ILE A 287 5.43 9.31 3.81
C ILE A 287 3.96 9.56 3.52
N VAL A 288 3.13 8.52 3.57
CA VAL A 288 1.71 8.62 3.24
C VAL A 288 1.00 9.57 4.20
N MET A 289 1.23 9.45 5.52
CA MET A 289 0.69 10.38 6.52
C MET A 289 1.13 11.82 6.27
N ASN A 290 2.41 12.05 5.96
CA ASN A 290 2.91 13.38 5.60
C ASN A 290 2.19 13.92 4.34
N GLY A 291 2.02 13.09 3.32
CA GLY A 291 1.28 13.44 2.10
C GLY A 291 -0.18 13.80 2.38
N MET A 292 -0.86 13.04 3.25
CA MET A 292 -2.24 13.33 3.67
C MET A 292 -2.35 14.68 4.39
N ILE A 293 -1.49 14.94 5.37
CA ILE A 293 -1.47 16.21 6.12
C ILE A 293 -1.19 17.39 5.19
N ASN A 294 -0.25 17.25 4.26
CA ASN A 294 0.08 18.30 3.30
C ASN A 294 -1.06 18.55 2.30
N LYS A 295 -1.79 17.51 1.87
CA LYS A 295 -2.99 17.66 1.04
C LYS A 295 -4.10 18.41 1.78
N GLU A 296 -4.40 18.04 3.03
CA GLU A 296 -5.38 18.77 3.86
C GLU A 296 -4.99 20.24 4.02
N HIS A 297 -3.70 20.53 4.26
CA HIS A 297 -3.22 21.91 4.31
C HIS A 297 -3.35 22.62 2.96
N SER A 298 -3.11 21.96 1.83
CA SER A 298 -3.33 22.57 0.51
C SER A 298 -4.80 22.94 0.26
N TYR A 299 -5.74 22.15 0.78
CA TYR A 299 -7.17 22.48 0.74
C TYR A 299 -7.53 23.62 1.69
N HIS A 300 -6.86 23.74 2.85
CA HIS A 300 -7.06 24.85 3.79
C HIS A 300 -6.37 26.16 3.35
N ASP A 301 -5.23 26.08 2.65
CA ASP A 301 -4.43 27.20 2.15
C ASP A 301 -4.60 27.42 0.62
N SER A 302 -5.81 27.22 0.09
CA SER A 302 -6.16 27.50 -1.31
C SER A 302 -7.00 28.79 -1.45
N ILE A 303 -6.84 29.48 -2.58
CA ILE A 303 -7.68 30.62 -2.97
C ILE A 303 -9.17 30.22 -3.08
N ARG A 304 -9.47 28.93 -3.30
CA ARG A 304 -10.84 28.38 -3.37
C ARG A 304 -11.66 28.68 -2.12
N ASN A 305 -11.00 28.77 -0.96
CA ASN A 305 -11.67 29.09 0.31
C ASN A 305 -12.13 30.54 0.38
N TYR A 306 -11.53 31.42 -0.43
CA TYR A 306 -11.87 32.83 -0.49
C TYR A 306 -12.98 33.13 -1.50
N ILE A 307 -13.38 32.17 -2.35
CA ILE A 307 -14.48 32.34 -3.29
C ILE A 307 -15.81 32.47 -2.55
N VAL A 308 -16.54 33.54 -2.85
CA VAL A 308 -17.85 33.87 -2.31
C VAL A 308 -18.93 33.24 -3.19
N GLY A 309 -19.83 32.46 -2.57
CA GLY A 309 -20.97 31.84 -3.26
C GLY A 309 -20.76 30.36 -3.66
N PRO A 310 -21.77 29.74 -4.30
CA PRO A 310 -21.84 28.28 -4.50
C PRO A 310 -21.02 27.75 -5.69
N TYR A 311 -20.72 28.57 -6.70
CA TYR A 311 -20.07 28.15 -7.96
C TYR A 311 -18.53 28.11 -7.86
N LYS A 312 -18.00 27.49 -6.81
CA LYS A 312 -16.56 27.55 -6.51
C LYS A 312 -15.68 26.96 -7.61
N ASP A 313 -16.07 25.84 -8.19
CA ASP A 313 -15.23 25.13 -9.16
C ASP A 313 -15.21 25.85 -10.53
N ASP A 314 -16.34 26.39 -10.97
CA ASP A 314 -16.43 27.23 -12.18
C ASP A 314 -15.57 28.49 -12.04
N TRP A 315 -15.63 29.16 -10.89
CA TRP A 315 -14.79 30.32 -10.60
C TRP A 315 -13.30 29.97 -10.56
N MET A 316 -12.94 28.80 -10.03
CA MET A 316 -11.54 28.33 -10.04
C MET A 316 -11.02 28.14 -11.46
N GLU A 317 -11.81 27.54 -12.35
CA GLU A 317 -11.44 27.38 -13.76
C GLU A 317 -11.31 28.74 -14.45
N PHE A 318 -12.26 29.65 -14.20
CA PHE A 318 -12.26 30.98 -14.81
C PHE A 318 -11.07 31.84 -14.35
N ILE A 319 -10.75 31.80 -13.05
CA ILE A 319 -9.56 32.45 -12.49
C ILE A 319 -8.30 31.88 -13.14
N SER A 320 -8.18 30.55 -13.26
CA SER A 320 -7.00 29.90 -13.87
C SER A 320 -6.77 30.40 -15.31
N LYS A 321 -7.83 30.43 -16.13
CA LYS A 321 -7.74 30.95 -17.51
C LYS A 321 -7.42 32.43 -17.56
N SER A 322 -7.88 33.21 -16.58
CA SER A 322 -7.67 34.66 -16.54
C SER A 322 -6.24 35.06 -16.16
N ILE A 323 -5.47 34.18 -15.51
CA ILE A 323 -4.09 34.45 -15.09
C ILE A 323 -3.06 33.77 -15.99
N GLU A 324 -3.47 32.79 -16.79
CA GLU A 324 -2.60 32.07 -17.71
C GLU A 324 -1.94 33.02 -18.73
N GLY A 325 -0.62 32.90 -18.90
CA GLY A 325 0.15 33.73 -19.83
C GLY A 325 0.37 35.18 -19.41
N ASN A 326 -0.25 35.64 -18.31
CA ASN A 326 -0.09 37.00 -17.82
C ASN A 326 1.19 37.18 -17.00
N ASN A 327 1.81 38.36 -17.07
CA ASN A 327 2.91 38.69 -16.19
C ASN A 327 2.39 38.92 -14.75
N ILE A 328 3.27 38.76 -13.76
CA ILE A 328 2.85 38.80 -12.35
C ILE A 328 2.14 40.08 -11.90
N THR A 329 2.51 41.24 -12.45
CA THR A 329 1.83 42.51 -12.09
C THR A 329 0.40 42.49 -12.63
N MET A 330 0.20 41.96 -13.83
CA MET A 330 -1.14 41.77 -14.40
C MET A 330 -1.93 40.75 -13.58
N ILE A 331 -1.33 39.63 -13.16
CA ILE A 331 -1.98 38.64 -12.27
C ILE A 331 -2.46 39.29 -10.97
N GLY A 332 -1.62 40.13 -10.33
CA GLY A 332 -2.01 40.89 -9.14
C GLY A 332 -3.21 41.81 -9.40
N CYS A 333 -3.20 42.52 -10.52
CA CYS A 333 -4.31 43.38 -10.95
C CYS A 333 -5.60 42.58 -11.22
N THR A 334 -5.50 41.43 -11.89
CA THR A 334 -6.61 40.51 -12.13
C THR A 334 -7.23 40.04 -10.80
N MET A 335 -6.40 39.65 -9.82
CA MET A 335 -6.93 39.19 -8.53
C MET A 335 -7.62 40.31 -7.76
N ARG A 336 -7.13 41.55 -7.88
CA ARG A 336 -7.81 42.72 -7.33
C ARG A 336 -9.20 42.91 -7.94
N ALA A 337 -9.34 42.73 -9.25
CA ALA A 337 -10.64 42.78 -9.93
C ALA A 337 -11.60 41.71 -9.37
N TYR A 338 -11.16 40.46 -9.20
CA TYR A 338 -11.97 39.40 -8.58
C TYR A 338 -12.40 39.73 -7.14
N VAL A 339 -11.54 40.36 -6.34
CA VAL A 339 -11.89 40.81 -4.99
C VAL A 339 -12.89 41.96 -5.02
N ASN A 340 -12.65 42.99 -5.83
CA ASN A 340 -13.52 44.16 -5.89
C ASN A 340 -14.89 43.88 -6.51
N CYS A 341 -14.96 42.95 -7.48
CA CYS A 341 -16.22 42.43 -7.97
C CYS A 341 -16.92 41.56 -6.91
N GLY A 342 -16.26 41.09 -5.85
CA GLY A 342 -16.89 40.26 -4.81
C GLY A 342 -17.04 38.79 -5.20
N VAL A 343 -16.22 38.31 -6.13
CA VAL A 343 -16.02 36.87 -6.37
C VAL A 343 -15.13 36.28 -5.29
N LEU A 344 -14.08 37.02 -4.90
CA LEU A 344 -13.18 36.66 -3.81
C LEU A 344 -13.38 37.59 -2.62
N SER A 345 -13.35 37.04 -1.41
CA SER A 345 -13.31 37.81 -0.16
C SER A 345 -11.92 38.41 0.09
N SER A 346 -10.86 37.73 -0.34
CA SER A 346 -9.50 38.26 -0.41
C SER A 346 -8.65 37.41 -1.38
N ALA A 347 -7.48 37.91 -1.75
CA ALA A 347 -6.53 37.14 -2.56
C ALA A 347 -5.09 37.29 -2.04
N PRO A 348 -4.71 36.57 -0.98
CA PRO A 348 -3.35 36.65 -0.47
C PRO A 348 -2.38 35.90 -1.39
N TYR A 349 -1.20 36.48 -1.60
CA TYR A 349 -0.19 35.97 -2.54
C TYR A 349 0.20 34.50 -2.28
N ARG A 350 0.37 34.12 -1.01
CA ARG A 350 0.74 32.75 -0.63
C ARG A 350 -0.29 31.72 -1.10
N GLN A 351 -1.58 31.99 -0.90
CA GLN A 351 -2.65 31.08 -1.31
C GLN A 351 -2.82 31.04 -2.83
N MET A 352 -2.50 32.13 -3.53
CA MET A 352 -2.41 32.15 -5.00
C MET A 352 -1.30 31.23 -5.51
N VAL A 353 -0.09 31.34 -4.95
CA VAL A 353 1.04 30.47 -5.32
C VAL A 353 0.75 29.00 -5.00
N ASN A 354 0.14 28.72 -3.84
CA ASN A 354 -0.24 27.36 -3.48
C ASN A 354 -1.27 26.75 -4.43
N THR A 355 -2.15 27.57 -5.00
CA THR A 355 -3.24 27.09 -5.87
C THR A 355 -2.80 26.93 -7.32
N PHE A 356 -2.12 27.94 -7.86
CA PHE A 356 -1.80 28.01 -9.30
C PHE A 356 -0.33 27.77 -9.62
N GLY A 357 0.48 27.44 -8.62
CA GLY A 357 1.92 27.24 -8.76
C GLY A 357 2.70 28.56 -8.73
N ASN A 358 3.97 28.50 -9.11
CA ASN A 358 4.84 29.67 -9.06
C ASN A 358 4.42 30.74 -10.07
N ILE A 359 3.76 31.78 -9.59
CA ILE A 359 3.30 32.94 -10.38
C ILE A 359 4.27 34.13 -10.35
N GLY A 360 5.43 34.02 -9.66
CA GLY A 360 6.53 34.99 -9.63
C GLY A 360 6.98 35.39 -8.21
N ASN A 361 7.06 36.70 -7.90
CA ASN A 361 7.45 37.24 -6.58
C ASN A 361 6.38 38.13 -5.91
N ASP A 362 6.39 38.14 -4.58
CA ASP A 362 5.37 38.80 -3.75
C ASP A 362 5.23 40.31 -4.00
N ASP A 363 6.35 41.02 -4.15
CA ASP A 363 6.39 42.47 -4.34
C ASP A 363 5.69 42.90 -5.64
N SER A 364 5.94 42.17 -6.74
CA SER A 364 5.37 42.51 -8.05
C SER A 364 3.88 42.18 -8.11
N TYR A 365 3.46 41.10 -7.43
CA TYR A 365 2.05 40.78 -7.27
C TYR A 365 1.33 41.89 -6.49
N HIS A 366 1.87 42.29 -5.35
CA HIS A 366 1.32 43.37 -4.53
C HIS A 366 1.32 44.72 -5.24
N LYS A 367 2.32 44.98 -6.10
CA LYS A 367 2.32 46.18 -6.95
C LYS A 367 1.10 46.20 -7.87
N GLY A 368 0.83 45.11 -8.57
CA GLY A 368 -0.36 45.00 -9.43
C GLY A 368 -1.67 45.06 -8.64
N PHE A 369 -1.70 44.38 -7.49
CA PHE A 369 -2.87 44.29 -6.63
C PHE A 369 -3.25 45.64 -5.99
N ASN A 370 -2.26 46.44 -5.59
CA ASN A 370 -2.47 47.69 -4.86
C ASN A 370 -2.36 48.95 -5.73
N LYS A 371 -1.64 48.92 -6.86
CA LYS A 371 -1.41 50.08 -7.75
C LYS A 371 -2.09 49.91 -9.10
N TYR A 372 -3.30 49.37 -9.10
CA TYR A 372 -4.10 49.14 -10.31
C TYR A 372 -4.58 50.44 -10.98
N GLU A 373 -4.49 51.59 -10.31
CA GLU A 373 -4.92 52.91 -10.84
C GLU A 373 -3.89 53.54 -11.79
N ASP A 374 -2.70 52.94 -11.94
CA ASP A 374 -1.76 53.31 -13.00
C ASP A 374 -2.44 53.17 -14.37
N LYS A 375 -2.36 54.19 -15.23
CA LYS A 375 -3.17 54.31 -16.47
C LYS A 375 -3.29 53.02 -17.30
N ASN A 376 -2.20 52.28 -17.48
CA ASN A 376 -2.18 51.03 -18.25
C ASN A 376 -2.80 49.84 -17.47
N LEU A 377 -2.57 49.76 -16.16
CA LEU A 377 -3.17 48.74 -15.31
C LEU A 377 -4.66 48.99 -15.10
N LYS A 378 -5.09 50.26 -15.10
CA LYS A 378 -6.48 50.66 -14.94
C LYS A 378 -7.34 50.21 -16.11
N LEU A 379 -6.86 50.40 -17.34
CA LEU A 379 -7.51 49.89 -18.56
C LEU A 379 -7.71 48.37 -18.50
N TYR A 380 -6.69 47.63 -18.05
CA TYR A 380 -6.78 46.18 -17.90
C TYR A 380 -7.70 45.76 -16.74
N TYR A 381 -7.64 46.46 -15.61
CA TYR A 381 -8.52 46.24 -14.47
C TYR A 381 -9.99 46.40 -14.86
N ASP A 382 -10.33 47.49 -15.55
CA ASP A 382 -11.71 47.77 -15.96
C ASP A 382 -12.21 46.69 -16.93
N TYR A 383 -11.38 46.27 -17.90
CA TYR A 383 -11.65 45.15 -18.78
C TYR A 383 -11.90 43.83 -18.01
N MET A 384 -11.08 43.53 -17.01
CA MET A 384 -11.28 42.33 -16.18
C MET A 384 -12.58 42.40 -15.37
N CYS A 385 -12.93 43.56 -14.81
CA CYS A 385 -14.20 43.75 -14.10
C CYS A 385 -15.41 43.50 -15.03
N ASP A 386 -15.38 44.00 -16.27
CA ASP A 386 -16.45 43.80 -17.24
C ASP A 386 -16.66 42.31 -17.57
N ILE A 387 -15.56 41.59 -17.76
CA ILE A 387 -15.60 40.14 -18.01
C ILE A 387 -16.15 39.37 -16.81
N ILE A 388 -15.73 39.72 -15.60
CA ILE A 388 -16.20 39.07 -14.37
C ILE A 388 -17.71 39.31 -14.18
N GLU A 389 -18.17 40.54 -14.36
CA GLU A 389 -19.59 40.88 -14.23
C GLU A 389 -20.46 40.24 -15.34
N SER A 390 -19.92 40.11 -16.56
CA SER A 390 -20.57 39.35 -17.63
C SER A 390 -20.71 37.87 -17.26
N HIS A 391 -19.65 37.24 -16.74
CA HIS A 391 -19.66 35.85 -16.32
C HIS A 391 -20.68 35.59 -15.20
N LYS A 392 -20.75 36.48 -14.21
CA LYS A 392 -21.77 36.43 -13.14
C LYS A 392 -23.19 36.50 -13.67
N LYS A 393 -23.47 37.40 -14.61
CA LYS A 393 -24.80 37.52 -15.21
C LYS A 393 -25.21 36.22 -15.91
N ASN A 394 -24.29 35.58 -16.62
CA ASN A 394 -24.54 34.30 -17.26
C ASN A 394 -24.86 33.21 -16.23
N GLN A 395 -24.11 33.13 -15.12
CA GLN A 395 -24.42 32.20 -14.01
C GLN A 395 -25.78 32.48 -13.34
N GLY A 396 -26.18 33.75 -13.25
CA GLY A 396 -27.47 34.16 -12.69
C GLY A 396 -28.67 33.93 -13.61
N SER A 397 -28.43 33.70 -14.91
CA SER A 397 -29.45 33.51 -15.95
C SER A 397 -29.84 32.04 -16.16
N GLU A 398 -29.11 31.10 -15.53
CA GLU A 398 -29.39 29.66 -15.55
C GLU A 398 -30.26 29.20 -14.35
N LYS A 399 -30.89 30.15 -13.63
CA LYS A 399 -32.01 29.90 -12.72
C LYS A 399 -33.32 30.22 -13.41
#